data_AF-A0A658NI58-F1
#
_entry.id   AF-A0A658NI58-F1
#
_cell.length_a   1.000
_cell.length_b   1.000
_cell.length_c   1.000
_cell.angle_alpha   90.00
_cell.angle_beta   90.00
_cell.angle_gamma   90.00
#
_symmetry.space_group_name_H-M   'P 1'
#
loop_
_entity.id
_entity.type
_entity.pdbx_description
1 polymer ?
#
loop_
_entity_poly.entity_id
_entity_poly.type
_entity_poly.pdbx_seq_one_letter_code
_entity_poly.pdbx_strand_id
1 'polypeptide(L)' 'FVPTTPNPTTGFLVTVPKRLVTVLDIPVEDGIKMVMSGGLVVPPSLRAPPAAGRELPPADGGGRPAMERRS' A
#
# COMPACT_ATOMS: atom_id res chain seq x y z
N PHE A 1 13.45 -12.14 9.52
CA PHE A 1 14.51 -12.76 8.71
C PHE A 1 14.06 -12.72 7.26
N VAL A 2 14.81 -12.07 6.38
CA VAL A 2 14.51 -12.01 4.95
C VAL A 2 15.39 -13.07 4.29
N PRO A 3 14.84 -14.23 3.89
CA PRO A 3 15.63 -15.28 3.25
C PRO A 3 16.04 -14.84 1.84
N THR A 4 17.22 -15.27 1.41
CA THR A 4 17.62 -15.15 0.00
C THR A 4 17.25 -16.42 -0.74
N THR A 5 16.59 -16.32 -1.90
CA THR A 5 16.44 -17.48 -2.79
C THR A 5 17.81 -17.86 -3.36
N PRO A 6 18.15 -19.16 -3.50
CA PRO A 6 17.32 -20.36 -3.27
C PRO A 6 17.47 -21.00 -1.88
N ASN A 7 18.40 -20.53 -1.02
CA ASN A 7 18.70 -21.18 0.26
C ASN A 7 18.02 -20.45 1.44
N PRO A 8 16.94 -21.00 2.02
CA PRO A 8 16.21 -20.37 3.12
C PRO A 8 17.00 -20.35 4.44
N THR A 9 18.22 -20.91 4.47
CA THR A 9 19.11 -20.90 5.64
C THR A 9 19.95 -19.62 5.73
N THR A 10 20.09 -18.89 4.62
CA THR A 10 20.83 -17.62 4.56
C THR A 10 19.89 -16.45 4.34
N GLY A 11 20.20 -15.30 4.95
CA GLY A 11 19.34 -14.13 4.88
C GLY A 11 19.76 -13.03 5.83
N PHE A 12 18.95 -11.96 5.87
CA PHE A 12 19.21 -10.79 6.69
C PHE A 12 18.24 -10.71 7.87
N LEU A 13 18.77 -10.34 9.04
CA LEU A 13 17.95 -9.85 10.15
C LEU A 13 17.80 -8.34 10.00
N VAL A 14 16.58 -7.88 9.74
CA VAL A 14 16.26 -6.45 9.63
C VAL A 14 15.63 -6.00 10.94
N THR A 15 16.18 -4.95 11.54
CA THR A 15 15.57 -4.25 12.67
C THR A 15 15.03 -2.91 12.19
N VAL A 16 13.81 -2.56 12.60
CA VAL A 16 13.17 -1.29 12.23
C VAL A 16 12.70 -0.56 13.49
N PRO A 17 12.82 0.77 13.56
CA PRO A 17 12.23 1.55 14.64
C PRO A 17 10.72 1.34 14.73
N LYS A 18 10.19 1.14 15.95
CA LYS A 18 8.74 0.90 16.18
C LYS A 18 7.83 1.96 15.55
N ARG A 19 8.28 3.22 15.48
CA ARG A 19 7.54 4.33 14.86
C ARG A 19 7.27 4.16 13.36
N LEU A 20 8.00 3.27 12.68
CA LEU A 20 7.81 2.98 11.25
C LEU A 20 6.93 1.74 11.02
N VAL A 21 6.38 1.15 12.08
CA VAL A 21 5.58 -0.07 12.03
C VAL A 21 4.12 0.26 12.33
N THR A 22 3.23 -0.04 11.40
CA THR A 22 1.79 -0.09 11.65
C THR A 22 1.45 -1.51 12.11
N VAL A 23 0.90 -1.65 13.33
CA VAL A 23 0.45 -2.95 13.84
C VAL A 23 -0.96 -3.22 13.29
N LEU A 24 -1.17 -4.39 12.70
CA LEU A 24 -2.46 -4.81 12.16
C LEU A 24 -3.12 -5.77 13.14
N ASP A 25 -4.41 -5.56 13.39
CA ASP A 25 -5.23 -6.43 14.24
C ASP A 25 -5.85 -7.55 13.41
N ILE A 26 -5.00 -8.49 12.97
CA ILE A 26 -5.41 -9.67 12.19
C ILE A 26 -4.74 -10.93 12.75
N PRO A 27 -5.34 -12.12 12.51
CA PRO A 27 -4.66 -13.38 12.78
C PRO A 27 -3.34 -13.49 12.03
N VAL A 28 -2.33 -14.09 12.67
CA VAL A 28 -0.99 -14.26 12.07
C VAL A 28 -1.07 -15.07 10.78
N GLU A 29 -1.92 -16.09 10.76
CA GLU A 29 -2.17 -16.97 9.61
C GLU A 29 -2.65 -16.18 8.40
N ASP A 30 -3.51 -15.19 8.62
CA ASP A 30 -4.06 -14.35 7.56
C ASP A 30 -3.04 -13.32 7.07
N GLY A 31 -2.22 -12.78 7.97
CA GLY A 31 -1.07 -11.94 7.61
C GLY A 31 -0.05 -12.67 6.74
N ILE A 32 0.27 -13.93 7.07
CA ILE A 32 1.18 -14.76 6.28
C ILE A 32 0.60 -15.02 4.88
N LYS A 33 -0.68 -15.36 4.75
CA LYS A 33 -1.35 -15.55 3.43
C LYS A 33 -1.27 -14.28 2.58
N MET A 34 -1.49 -13.12 3.20
CA MET A 34 -1.44 -11.84 2.51
C MET A 34 -0.03 -11.56 1.96
N VAL A 35 1.01 -11.73 2.78
CA VAL A 35 2.42 -11.51 2.36
C VAL A 35 2.84 -12.49 1.27
N MET A 36 2.56 -13.78 1.46
CA MET A 36 2.97 -14.83 0.50
C MET A 36 2.26 -14.71 -0.84
N SER A 37 1.02 -14.23 -0.86
CA SER A 37 0.25 -14.02 -2.09
C SER A 37 0.56 -12.69 -2.78
N GLY A 38 1.47 -11.88 -2.24
CA GLY A 38 1.75 -10.54 -2.74
C GLY A 38 0.57 -9.56 -2.64
N GLY A 39 -0.34 -9.80 -1.69
CA GLY A 39 -1.54 -8.98 -1.49
C GLY A 39 -2.78 -9.42 -2.28
N LEU A 40 -2.74 -10.55 -2.99
CA LEU A 40 -3.94 -11.09 -3.66
C LEU A 40 -4.99 -11.58 -2.65
N VAL A 41 -4.53 -12.13 -1.51
CA VAL A 41 -5.40 -12.58 -0.43
C VAL A 41 -5.38 -11.54 0.70
N VAL A 42 -6.38 -10.65 0.70
CA VAL A 42 -6.55 -9.64 1.75
C VAL A 42 -7.63 -10.07 2.75
N PRO A 43 -7.33 -10.07 4.06
CA PRO A 43 -8.30 -10.37 5.11
C PRO A 43 -9.54 -9.45 5.03
N PRO A 44 -10.76 -9.95 5.27
CA PRO A 44 -11.97 -9.13 5.19
C PRO A 44 -11.93 -7.87 6.06
N SER A 45 -11.30 -7.96 7.24
CA SER A 45 -11.13 -6.83 8.18
C SER A 45 -10.27 -5.68 7.65
N LEU A 46 -9.42 -5.95 6.65
CA LEU A 46 -8.53 -4.94 6.04
C LEU A 46 -9.04 -4.44 4.69
N ARG A 47 -10.16 -4.98 4.19
CA ARG A 47 -10.74 -4.49 2.94
C ARG A 47 -11.27 -3.09 3.16
N ALA A 48 -10.64 -2.12 2.51
CA ALA A 48 -11.21 -0.80 2.38
C ALA A 48 -12.61 -0.92 1.74
N PRO A 49 -13.58 -0.10 2.14
CA PRO A 49 -14.79 0.07 1.36
C PRO A 49 -14.41 0.34 -0.10
N PRO A 50 -15.15 -0.21 -1.09
CA PRO A 50 -14.92 0.15 -2.49
C PRO A 50 -14.88 1.67 -2.57
N ALA A 51 -13.77 2.20 -3.11
CA ALA A 51 -13.48 3.62 -3.08
C ALA A 51 -14.70 4.39 -3.57
N ALA A 52 -15.39 5.07 -2.65
CA ALA A 52 -16.47 5.97 -2.99
C ALA A 52 -15.83 7.15 -3.72
N GLY A 53 -15.76 7.05 -5.06
CA GLY A 53 -15.52 8.15 -5.98
C GLY A 53 -14.35 9.07 -5.62
N ARG A 54 -13.14 8.55 -5.35
CA ARG A 54 -11.96 9.40 -5.48
C ARG A 54 -11.70 9.58 -6.97
N GLU A 55 -12.43 10.53 -7.55
CA GLU A 55 -12.21 11.02 -8.91
C GLU A 55 -10.74 11.38 -9.01
N LEU A 56 -10.01 10.62 -9.82
CA LEU A 56 -8.62 10.91 -10.14
C LEU A 56 -8.62 12.31 -10.74
N PRO A 57 -7.81 13.26 -10.23
CA PRO A 57 -7.72 14.57 -10.86
C PRO A 57 -7.40 14.37 -12.35
N PRO A 58 -8.13 15.04 -13.25
CA PRO A 58 -7.96 14.83 -14.69
C PRO A 58 -6.49 15.02 -15.05
N ALA A 59 -5.94 14.05 -15.80
CA ALA A 59 -4.53 13.97 -16.16
C ALA A 59 -4.10 15.01 -17.22
N ASP A 60 -4.79 16.14 -17.28
CA ASP A 60 -4.58 17.15 -18.31
C ASP A 60 -3.82 18.33 -17.73
N GLY A 61 -2.50 18.29 -17.92
CA GLY A 61 -1.60 19.42 -17.77
C GLY A 61 -1.85 20.52 -18.81
N GLY A 62 -3.05 21.10 -18.82
CA GLY A 62 -3.44 22.20 -19.70
C GLY A 62 -3.94 23.38 -18.89
N GLY A 63 -3.01 24.16 -18.33
CA GLY A 63 -3.33 25.46 -17.74
C GLY A 63 -3.99 26.36 -18.77
N ARG A 64 -5.31 26.53 -18.68
CA ARG A 64 -6.00 27.67 -19.28
C ARG A 64 -5.97 28.78 -18.23
N PRO A 65 -5.23 29.89 -18.43
CA PRO A 65 -5.37 31.03 -17.55
C PRO A 65 -6.77 31.62 -17.77
N ALA A 66 -7.49 31.74 -16.66
CA ALA A 66 -8.75 32.44 -16.58
C ALA A 66 -8.54 33.93 -16.88
N MET A 67 -9.26 34.42 -17.89
CA MET A 67 -10.02 35.67 -17.86
C MET A 67 -9.33 36.92 -17.27
N GLU A 68 -9.04 37.90 -18.13
CA GLU A 68 -9.20 39.31 -17.74
C GLU A 68 -10.18 39.99 -18.70
N ARG A 69 -11.40 40.19 -18.19
CA ARG A 69 -12.30 41.24 -18.67
C ARG A 69 -11.78 42.54 -18.06
N ARG A 70 -11.28 43.46 -18.86
CA ARG A 70 -11.30 44.90 -18.54
C ARG A 70 -11.56 45.70 -19.81
N SER A 71 -12.29 46.79 -19.57
CA SER A 71 -12.89 47.78 -20.47
C SER A 71 -12.08 48.18 -21.68
#